data_AF-A0A3N9XGS2-F1
#
_entry.id   AF-A0A3N9XGS2-F1
#
_cell.length_a   1.000
_cell.length_b   1.000
_cell.length_c   1.000
_cell.angle_alpha   90.00
_cell.angle_beta   90.00
_cell.angle_gamma   90.00
#
_symmetry.space_group_name_H-M   'P 1'
#
loop_
_entity.id
_entity.type
_entity.pdbx_description
1 polymer ?
#
loop_
_entity_poly.entity_id
_entity_poly.type
_entity_poly.pdbx_seq_one_letter_code
_entity_poly.pdbx_strand_id
1 'polypeptide(L)'
;MSTMKAVCHRDTWGVLEANAPYWFTAPQLRDNDKAIVPRDGGMIEVTLSGPHVIQVLQATYRKSRPWADAFSHHKVVLRRIHAAFAEVVAKVDPAAGRGQAIPPVIIDDRIDAE
;
A
#
# COMPACT_ATOMS: atom_id res chain seq x y z
N MET A 1 15.77 -8.80 5.74
CA MET A 1 14.98 -8.15 4.67
C MET A 1 14.43 -6.85 5.23
N SER A 2 14.50 -5.74 4.49
CA SER A 2 13.81 -4.51 4.90
C SER A 2 12.34 -4.62 4.52
N THR A 3 11.45 -4.43 5.49
CA THR A 3 10.00 -4.43 5.31
C THR A 3 9.44 -3.04 5.61
N MET A 4 8.32 -2.71 4.97
CA MET A 4 7.55 -1.48 5.18
C MET A 4 6.21 -1.87 5.80
N LYS A 5 5.73 -1.06 6.74
CA LYS A 5 4.38 -1.20 7.29
C LYS A 5 3.46 -0.19 6.62
N ALA A 6 2.24 -0.60 6.28
CA ALA A 6 1.18 0.28 5.84
C ALA A 6 0.00 0.17 6.81
N VAL A 7 -0.53 1.29 7.27
CA VAL A 7 -1.67 1.36 8.19
C VAL A 7 -2.81 2.13 7.52
N CYS A 8 -3.97 1.49 7.41
CA CYS A 8 -5.15 2.05 6.75
C CYS A 8 -6.43 1.31 7.16
N HIS A 9 -7.60 1.83 6.79
CA HIS A 9 -8.86 1.10 6.96
C HIS A 9 -8.89 -0.14 6.07
N ARG A 10 -9.58 -1.20 6.53
CA ARG A 10 -9.75 -2.43 5.74
C ARG A 10 -10.35 -2.17 4.36
N ASP A 11 -11.26 -1.21 4.25
CA ASP A 11 -11.94 -0.83 3.01
C ASP A 11 -11.00 -0.13 2.04
N THR A 12 -10.14 0.79 2.54
CA THR A 12 -9.08 1.43 1.75
C THR A 12 -8.17 0.38 1.12
N TRP A 13 -7.76 -0.62 1.91
CA TRP A 13 -6.99 -1.74 1.40
C TRP A 13 -7.79 -2.65 0.45
N GLY A 14 -9.08 -2.83 0.71
CA GLY A 14 -10.00 -3.59 -0.14
C GLY A 14 -10.10 -3.01 -1.56
N VAL A 15 -10.02 -1.68 -1.71
CA VAL A 15 -9.95 -1.05 -3.04
C VAL A 15 -8.71 -1.48 -3.81
N LEU A 16 -7.55 -1.59 -3.14
CA LEU A 16 -6.34 -2.09 -3.79
C LEU A 16 -6.49 -3.56 -4.20
N GLU A 17 -7.09 -4.38 -3.34
CA GLU A 17 -7.37 -5.80 -3.59
C GLU A 17 -8.30 -6.01 -4.78
N ALA A 18 -9.35 -5.20 -4.91
CA ALA A 18 -10.28 -5.25 -6.03
C ALA A 18 -9.64 -4.86 -7.37
N ASN A 19 -8.64 -3.96 -7.37
CA ASN A 19 -8.04 -3.43 -8.60
C ASN A 19 -6.71 -4.11 -8.98
N ALA A 20 -6.19 -5.00 -8.13
CA ALA A 20 -5.01 -5.81 -8.40
C ALA A 20 -5.16 -7.27 -7.91
N PRO A 21 -6.24 -7.99 -8.26
CA PRO A 21 -6.56 -9.29 -7.67
C PRO A 21 -5.50 -10.37 -7.91
N TYR A 22 -4.85 -10.34 -9.07
CA TYR A 22 -3.76 -11.27 -9.42
C TYR A 22 -2.54 -11.11 -8.50
N TRP A 23 -2.31 -9.92 -7.94
CA TRP A 23 -1.21 -9.69 -7.00
C TRP A 23 -1.43 -10.45 -5.68
N PHE A 24 -2.68 -10.52 -5.23
CA PHE A 24 -3.04 -11.19 -3.97
C PHE A 24 -3.28 -12.70 -4.11
N THR A 25 -3.39 -13.18 -5.35
CA THR A 25 -3.64 -14.60 -5.65
C THR A 25 -2.43 -15.30 -6.30
N ALA A 26 -1.41 -14.54 -6.74
CA ALA A 26 -0.20 -15.09 -7.35
C ALA A 26 0.66 -15.87 -6.32
N PRO A 27 1.04 -17.13 -6.62
CA PRO A 27 1.81 -17.98 -5.71
C PRO A 27 3.15 -17.37 -5.28
N GLN A 28 3.80 -16.65 -6.19
CA GLN A 28 5.13 -16.04 -6.02
C GLN A 28 5.18 -14.98 -4.89
N LEU A 29 4.00 -14.53 -4.45
CA LEU A 29 3.80 -13.47 -3.47
C LEU A 29 3.07 -13.97 -2.21
N ARG A 30 2.61 -15.24 -2.20
CA ARG A 30 2.06 -15.91 -1.02
C ARG A 30 3.15 -16.24 0.01
N ASP A 31 4.37 -16.50 -0.44
CA ASP A 31 5.45 -17.03 0.40
C ASP A 31 6.39 -15.97 1.00
N ASN A 32 6.19 -14.67 0.72
CA ASN A 32 7.08 -13.60 1.21
C ASN A 32 6.30 -12.49 1.95
N ASP A 33 6.25 -12.55 3.28
CA ASP A 33 6.13 -11.42 4.21
C ASP A 33 4.91 -10.46 4.11
N LYS A 34 3.80 -10.81 3.45
CA LYS A 34 2.54 -10.04 3.61
C LYS A 34 1.75 -10.53 4.82
N ALA A 35 2.00 -9.93 5.98
CA ALA A 35 1.15 -10.08 7.16
C ALA A 35 0.12 -8.95 7.21
N ILE A 36 -1.18 -9.28 7.22
CA ILE A 36 -2.24 -8.34 7.59
C ILE A 36 -2.62 -8.64 9.04
N VAL A 37 -2.51 -7.64 9.90
CA VAL A 37 -2.90 -7.73 11.31
C VAL A 37 -4.02 -6.72 11.57
N PRO A 38 -5.18 -7.14 12.13
CA PRO A 38 -6.21 -6.21 12.57
C PRO A 38 -5.68 -5.23 13.63
N ARG A 39 -6.19 -4.00 13.60
CA ARG A 39 -5.98 -2.95 14.60
C ARG A 39 -7.34 -2.44 15.07
N ASP A 40 -7.35 -1.66 16.15
CA ASP A 40 -8.58 -1.04 16.67
C ASP A 40 -9.19 -0.07 15.64
N GLY A 41 -10.50 0.20 15.76
CA GLY A 41 -11.18 1.16 14.90
C GLY A 41 -11.39 0.72 13.44
N GLY A 42 -11.30 -0.58 13.12
CA GLY A 42 -11.44 -1.08 11.75
C GLY A 42 -10.20 -0.88 10.87
N MET A 43 -9.08 -0.48 11.51
CA MET A 43 -7.79 -0.34 10.88
C MET A 43 -7.11 -1.70 10.68
N ILE A 44 -6.20 -1.76 9.73
CA ILE A 44 -5.29 -2.89 9.53
C ILE A 44 -3.86 -2.38 9.43
N GLU A 45 -2.92 -3.20 9.89
CA GLU A 45 -1.50 -3.05 9.58
C GLU A 45 -1.09 -4.11 8.56
N VAL A 46 -0.48 -3.69 7.47
CA VAL A 46 0.02 -4.56 6.40
C VAL A 46 1.54 -4.45 6.35
N THR A 47 2.23 -5.57 6.57
CA THR A 47 3.68 -5.65 6.33
C THR A 47 3.94 -5.98 4.87
N LEU A 48 4.87 -5.26 4.25
CA LEU A 48 5.19 -5.34 2.83
C LEU A 48 6.70 -5.47 2.63
N SER A 49 7.13 -6.38 1.77
CA SER A 49 8.51 -6.43 1.28
C SER A 49 8.76 -5.35 0.21
N GLY A 50 10.02 -5.09 -0.15
CA GLY A 50 10.36 -4.15 -1.24
C GLY A 50 9.62 -4.43 -2.56
N PRO A 51 9.60 -5.68 -3.07
CA PRO A 51 8.81 -6.03 -4.25
C PRO A 51 7.31 -5.71 -4.10
N HIS A 52 6.74 -5.90 -2.91
CA HIS A 52 5.35 -5.53 -2.64
C HIS A 52 5.12 -4.03 -2.76
N VAL A 53 6.01 -3.21 -2.22
CA VAL A 53 5.92 -1.74 -2.34
C VAL A 53 5.92 -1.28 -3.80
N ILE A 54 6.79 -1.86 -4.63
CA ILE A 54 6.85 -1.56 -6.07
C ILE A 54 5.52 -1.93 -6.76
N GLN A 55 4.95 -3.08 -6.43
CA GLN A 55 3.67 -3.52 -6.99
C GLN A 55 2.51 -2.59 -6.58
N VAL A 56 2.46 -2.15 -5.32
CA VAL A 56 1.47 -1.16 -4.86
C VAL A 56 1.59 0.11 -5.71
N LEU A 57 2.79 0.66 -5.86
CA LEU A 57 3.03 1.87 -6.66
C LEU A 57 2.60 1.67 -8.12
N GLN A 58 2.99 0.57 -8.76
CA GLN A 58 2.63 0.31 -10.17
C GLN A 58 1.13 0.13 -10.37
N ALA A 59 0.47 -0.66 -9.52
CA ALA A 59 -0.96 -0.95 -9.62
C ALA A 59 -1.79 0.32 -9.40
N THR A 60 -1.51 1.06 -8.33
CA THR A 60 -2.23 2.30 -7.99
C THR A 60 -2.01 3.39 -9.03
N TYR A 61 -0.80 3.52 -9.56
CA TYR A 61 -0.51 4.44 -10.66
C TYR A 61 -1.32 4.11 -11.92
N ARG A 62 -1.28 2.85 -12.37
CA ARG A 62 -1.95 2.41 -13.61
C ARG A 62 -3.46 2.50 -13.47
N LYS A 63 -4.01 1.95 -12.39
CA LYS A 63 -5.47 1.83 -12.18
C LYS A 63 -6.15 3.15 -11.81
N SER A 64 -5.40 4.15 -11.38
CA SER A 64 -5.95 5.49 -11.12
C SER A 64 -6.10 6.37 -12.37
N ARG A 65 -5.55 5.96 -13.54
CA ARG A 65 -5.58 6.79 -14.74
C ARG A 65 -7.00 6.91 -15.34
N PRO A 66 -7.32 8.02 -16.04
CA PRO A 66 -8.65 8.22 -16.61
C PRO A 66 -9.10 7.08 -17.53
N TRP A 67 -8.17 6.55 -18.32
CA TRP A 67 -8.38 5.46 -19.28
C TRP A 67 -8.43 4.06 -18.66
N ALA A 68 -8.16 3.92 -17.35
CA ALA A 68 -8.26 2.62 -16.67
C ALA A 68 -9.71 2.23 -16.41
N ASP A 69 -9.93 0.92 -16.31
CA ASP A 69 -11.20 0.23 -16.06
C ASP A 69 -11.72 0.36 -14.60
N ALA A 70 -10.94 0.94 -13.69
CA ALA A 70 -11.37 1.15 -12.31
C ALA A 70 -12.57 2.09 -12.20
N PHE A 71 -13.49 1.81 -11.28
CA PHE A 71 -14.58 2.74 -10.94
C PHE A 71 -14.03 4.10 -10.49
N SER A 72 -14.75 5.19 -10.79
CA SER A 72 -14.31 6.56 -10.51
C SER A 72 -13.98 6.81 -9.03
N HIS A 73 -14.76 6.22 -8.11
CA HIS A 73 -14.49 6.34 -6.67
C HIS A 73 -13.21 5.57 -6.26
N HIS A 74 -12.95 4.40 -6.86
CA HIS A 74 -11.67 3.68 -6.67
C HIS A 74 -10.48 4.50 -7.19
N LYS A 75 -10.62 5.19 -8.32
CA LYS A 75 -9.53 6.03 -8.89
C LYS A 75 -9.06 7.12 -7.92
N VAL A 76 -9.95 7.66 -7.08
CA VAL A 76 -9.57 8.65 -6.05
C VAL A 76 -8.75 7.99 -4.94
N VAL A 77 -9.25 6.87 -4.41
CA VAL A 77 -8.57 6.11 -3.35
C VAL A 77 -7.20 5.63 -3.82
N LEU A 78 -7.10 5.06 -5.02
CA LEU A 78 -5.84 4.59 -5.61
C LEU A 78 -4.82 5.73 -5.77
N ARG A 79 -5.23 6.95 -6.11
CA ARG A 79 -4.33 8.11 -6.13
C ARG A 79 -3.79 8.45 -4.75
N ARG A 80 -4.63 8.39 -3.73
CA ARG A 80 -4.22 8.64 -2.34
C ARG A 80 -3.22 7.58 -1.85
N ILE A 81 -3.50 6.31 -2.11
CA ILE A 81 -2.58 5.21 -1.80
C ILE A 81 -1.23 5.43 -2.53
N HIS A 82 -1.26 5.71 -3.83
CA HIS A 82 -0.04 5.98 -4.60
C HIS A 82 0.79 7.11 -3.99
N ALA A 83 0.14 8.25 -3.68
CA ALA A 83 0.82 9.42 -3.12
C ALA A 83 1.47 9.11 -1.77
N ALA A 84 0.77 8.42 -0.86
CA ALA A 84 1.28 8.06 0.46
C ALA A 84 2.51 7.14 0.37
N PHE A 85 2.47 6.11 -0.49
CA PHE A 85 3.62 5.24 -0.71
C PHE A 85 4.79 5.98 -1.37
N ALA A 86 4.53 6.82 -2.38
CA ALA A 86 5.56 7.57 -3.08
C ALA A 86 6.28 8.55 -2.15
N GLU A 87 5.55 9.20 -1.23
CA GLU A 87 6.13 10.11 -0.24
C GLU A 87 7.09 9.39 0.71
N VAL A 88 6.71 8.21 1.20
CA VAL A 88 7.59 7.42 2.09
C VAL A 88 8.83 6.93 1.33
N VAL A 89 8.65 6.39 0.11
CA VAL A 89 9.78 5.92 -0.71
C VAL A 89 10.74 7.06 -1.04
N ALA A 90 10.25 8.27 -1.31
CA ALA A 90 11.10 9.44 -1.57
C ALA A 90 11.99 9.85 -0.38
N LYS A 91 11.63 9.44 0.84
CA LYS A 91 12.40 9.70 2.08
C LYS A 91 13.42 8.60 2.40
N VAL A 92 13.37 7.46 1.69
CA VAL A 92 14.31 6.36 1.90
C VAL A 92 15.65 6.69 1.23
N ASP A 93 16.72 6.76 2.01
CA ASP A 93 18.08 6.87 1.49
C ASP A 93 18.53 5.51 0.92
N PRO A 94 18.79 5.38 -0.40
CA PRO A 94 19.26 4.15 -1.00
C PRO A 94 20.70 3.78 -0.58
N ALA A 95 21.49 4.73 -0.08
CA ALA A 95 22.84 4.52 0.43
C ALA A 95 22.85 4.12 1.93
N ALA A 96 21.70 4.17 2.60
CA ALA A 96 21.58 3.73 3.98
C ALA A 96 21.97 2.25 4.14
N GLY A 97 22.61 1.95 5.28
CA GLY A 97 22.99 0.59 5.63
C GLY A 97 21.79 -0.37 5.67
N ARG A 98 22.01 -1.65 5.31
CA ARG A 98 21.00 -2.69 5.42
C ARG A 98 20.47 -2.76 6.87
N GLY A 99 19.16 -2.67 7.04
CA GLY A 99 18.49 -2.78 8.34
C GLY A 99 17.92 -1.49 8.90
N GLN A 100 18.11 -0.34 8.23
CA GLN A 100 17.39 0.87 8.63
C GLN A 100 15.88 0.68 8.42
N ALA A 101 15.10 0.97 9.47
CA ALA A 101 13.65 0.81 9.44
C ALA A 101 13.03 1.79 8.43
N ILE A 102 12.23 1.27 7.51
CA ILE A 102 11.48 2.09 6.56
C ILE A 102 10.30 2.71 7.33
N PRO A 103 10.07 4.03 7.23
CA PRO A 103 8.92 4.66 7.87
C PRO A 103 7.61 4.00 7.45
N PRO A 104 6.61 3.88 8.35
CA PRO A 104 5.32 3.35 7.96
C PRO A 104 4.60 4.30 6.99
N VAL A 105 3.84 3.74 6.05
CA VAL A 105 2.90 4.46 5.22
C VAL A 105 1.57 4.55 5.98
N ILE A 106 1.06 5.76 6.18
CA ILE A 106 -0.25 5.98 6.79
C ILE A 106 -1.14 6.63 5.73
N ILE A 107 -2.26 5.98 5.40
CA ILE A 107 -3.13 6.43 4.29
C ILE A 107 -4.35 7.21 4.80
N ASP A 108 -4.80 6.94 6.02
CA ASP A 108 -6.10 7.43 6.54
C ASP A 108 -6.01 8.14 7.92
N ASP A 109 -4.87 8.75 8.28
CA ASP A 109 -4.65 9.46 9.57
C ASP A 109 -5.51 10.73 9.79
N ARG A 110 -6.56 10.93 8.98
CA ARG A 110 -7.34 12.18 8.93
C ARG A 110 -8.84 11.98 9.01
N ILE A 111 -9.31 10.77 9.31
CA ILE A 111 -10.76 10.52 9.41
C ILE A 111 -11.32 10.91 10.79
N ASP A 112 -10.47 11.10 11.81
CA ASP A 112 -10.88 11.56 13.15
C ASP A 112 -10.59 13.04 13.44
N ALA A 113 -10.39 13.85 12.40
CA ALA A 113 -10.18 15.30 12.54
C ALA A 113 -11.29 16.10 11.86
N GLU A 114 -12.53 15.87 12.30
CA GLU A 114 -13.61 16.88 12.42
C GLU A 114 -14.84 16.29 13.16
#